data_AF-A0A0X8GM48-F1
#
_entry.id   AF-A0A0X8GM48-F1
#
_cell.length_a   1.000
_cell.length_b   1.000
_cell.length_c   1.000
_cell.angle_alpha   90.00
_cell.angle_beta   90.00
_cell.angle_gamma   90.00
#
_symmetry.space_group_name_H-M   'P 1'
#
loop_
_entity.id
_entity.type
_entity.pdbx_description
1 polymer ?
#
loop_
_entity_poly.entity_id
_entity_poly.type
_entity_poly.pdbx_seq_one_letter_code
_entity_poly.pdbx_strand_id
1 'polypeptide(L)'
;MGLKMAKATAKDLDIAQELILFLNRADEGLLPPKSEGEESEEFDTESYDDLERFHKLTMEFLRIPSALERVVWGMQCILDSGLLDPDSNVLDVHPEIMANQTAAEERGELLAALKDIHYALNFSPSCQKGATHIQRCCCAKCANETAEAAIAKAQKSNQAPEAAKDKS
;
A
#
# COMPACT_ATOMS: atom_id res chain seq x y z
N MET A 1 -8.57 22.38 0.33
CA MET A 1 -9.48 21.56 1.18
C MET A 1 -9.78 20.32 0.37
N GLY A 2 -9.31 19.14 0.79
CA GLY A 2 -9.52 17.91 0.02
C GLY A 2 -11.00 17.54 -0.02
N LEU A 3 -11.50 17.14 -1.19
CA LEU A 3 -12.85 16.63 -1.35
C LEU A 3 -13.01 15.38 -0.45
N LYS A 4 -14.07 15.33 0.36
CA LYS A 4 -14.41 14.16 1.18
C LYS A 4 -15.67 13.51 0.65
N MET A 5 -15.65 12.19 0.53
CA MET A 5 -16.69 11.39 -0.11
C MET A 5 -16.88 10.07 0.64
N ALA A 6 -18.08 9.48 0.52
CA ALA A 6 -18.34 8.16 1.06
C ALA A 6 -17.52 7.10 0.29
N LYS A 7 -16.91 6.16 1.01
CA LYS A 7 -16.16 5.05 0.39
C LYS A 7 -17.10 4.16 -0.40
N ALA A 8 -16.68 3.74 -1.60
CA ALA A 8 -17.36 2.71 -2.36
C ALA A 8 -17.39 1.38 -1.57
N THR A 9 -18.56 0.75 -1.55
CA THR A 9 -18.74 -0.61 -1.02
C THR A 9 -18.24 -1.65 -2.03
N ALA A 10 -18.05 -2.90 -1.61
CA ALA A 10 -17.70 -3.99 -2.53
C ALA A 10 -18.72 -4.12 -3.67
N LYS A 11 -20.02 -4.03 -3.33
CA LYS A 11 -21.11 -4.08 -4.30
C LYS A 11 -21.05 -2.95 -5.34
N ASP A 12 -20.59 -1.76 -4.95
CA ASP A 12 -20.42 -0.65 -5.87
C ASP A 12 -19.32 -0.94 -6.91
N LEU A 13 -18.24 -1.59 -6.47
CA LEU A 13 -17.14 -2.00 -7.33
C LEU A 13 -17.57 -3.10 -8.30
N ASP A 14 -18.30 -4.11 -7.82
CA ASP A 14 -18.81 -5.21 -8.66
C ASP A 14 -19.70 -4.65 -9.79
N ILE A 15 -20.63 -3.76 -9.45
CA ILE A 15 -21.52 -3.12 -10.44
C ILE A 15 -20.74 -2.26 -11.44
N ALA A 16 -19.75 -1.49 -10.98
CA ALA A 16 -18.94 -0.69 -11.87
C ALA A 16 -18.14 -1.57 -12.84
N GLN A 17 -17.60 -2.70 -12.37
CA GLN A 17 -16.89 -3.65 -13.22
C GLN A 17 -17.80 -4.31 -14.24
N GLU A 18 -18.97 -4.82 -13.81
CA GLU A 18 -19.95 -5.44 -14.70
C GLU A 18 -20.45 -4.45 -15.76
N LEU A 19 -20.71 -3.19 -15.38
CA LEU A 19 -21.11 -2.15 -16.31
C LEU A 19 -20.02 -1.84 -17.35
N ILE A 20 -18.74 -1.74 -16.94
CA ILE A 20 -17.64 -1.49 -17.87
C ILE A 20 -17.52 -2.66 -18.87
N LEU A 21 -17.61 -3.91 -18.39
CA LEU A 21 -17.58 -5.08 -19.27
C LEU A 21 -18.77 -5.09 -20.24
N PHE A 22 -19.95 -4.71 -19.78
CA PHE A 22 -21.14 -4.56 -20.62
C PHE A 22 -20.95 -3.49 -21.70
N LEU A 23 -20.44 -2.31 -21.34
CA LEU A 23 -20.20 -1.22 -22.29
C LEU A 23 -19.10 -1.56 -23.30
N ASN A 24 -18.03 -2.24 -22.89
CA ASN A 24 -16.98 -2.70 -23.80
C ASN A 24 -17.52 -3.70 -24.83
N ARG A 25 -18.40 -4.62 -24.43
CA ARG A 25 -19.06 -5.51 -25.39
C ARG A 25 -19.91 -4.76 -26.40
N ALA A 26 -20.67 -3.77 -25.94
CA ALA A 26 -21.47 -2.95 -26.85
C ALA A 26 -20.59 -2.15 -27.83
N ASP A 27 -19.43 -1.67 -27.40
CA ASP A 27 -18.42 -1.03 -28.26
C ASP A 27 -17.84 -2.01 -29.30
N GLU A 28 -17.71 -3.29 -28.94
CA GLU A 28 -17.34 -4.38 -29.85
C GLU A 28 -18.51 -4.82 -30.78
N GLY A 29 -19.68 -4.20 -30.67
CA GLY A 29 -20.86 -4.55 -31.45
C GLY A 29 -21.58 -5.79 -30.94
N LEU A 30 -21.52 -6.08 -29.63
CA LEU A 30 -22.12 -7.25 -29.00
C LEU A 30 -23.03 -6.87 -27.83
N LEU A 31 -24.20 -7.53 -27.76
CA LEU A 31 -25.02 -7.54 -26.56
C LEU A 31 -24.57 -8.68 -25.63
N PRO A 32 -24.63 -8.48 -24.30
CA PRO A 32 -24.38 -9.56 -23.37
C PRO A 32 -25.39 -10.71 -23.62
N PRO A 33 -25.04 -11.96 -23.29
CA PRO A 33 -25.97 -13.07 -23.44
C PRO A 33 -27.23 -12.90 -22.57
N LYS A 34 -28.37 -13.50 -22.96
CA LYS A 34 -29.61 -13.40 -22.16
C LYS A 34 -29.56 -14.31 -20.94
N SER A 35 -28.79 -15.39 -21.02
CA SER A 35 -28.54 -16.30 -19.90
C SER A 35 -27.10 -16.80 -19.85
N GLU A 36 -26.72 -17.37 -18.72
CA GLU A 36 -25.37 -17.91 -18.51
C GLU A 36 -25.14 -19.12 -19.44
N GLY A 37 -24.09 -19.05 -20.26
CA GLY A 37 -23.75 -20.08 -21.25
C GLY A 37 -24.32 -19.87 -22.65
N GLU A 38 -25.08 -18.79 -22.89
CA GLU A 38 -25.43 -18.36 -24.24
C GLU A 38 -24.29 -17.55 -24.90
N GLU A 39 -24.24 -17.59 -26.22
CA GLU A 39 -23.36 -16.74 -27.00
C GLU A 39 -23.86 -15.29 -27.00
N SER A 40 -22.93 -14.34 -27.13
CA SER A 40 -23.30 -12.93 -27.29
C SER A 40 -23.91 -12.70 -28.66
N GLU A 41 -24.99 -11.91 -28.71
CA GLU A 41 -25.67 -11.57 -29.95
C GLU A 41 -25.02 -10.31 -30.54
N GLU A 42 -25.01 -10.17 -31.87
CA GLU A 42 -24.60 -8.92 -32.52
C GLU A 42 -25.54 -7.78 -32.08
N PHE A 43 -24.96 -6.62 -31.82
CA PHE A 43 -25.69 -5.42 -31.41
C PHE A 43 -25.93 -4.52 -32.62
N ASP A 44 -27.18 -4.40 -33.04
CA ASP A 44 -27.57 -3.48 -34.11
C ASP A 44 -28.07 -2.15 -33.51
N THR A 45 -27.30 -1.08 -33.72
CA THR A 45 -27.64 0.26 -33.25
C THR A 45 -28.86 0.89 -33.94
N GLU A 46 -29.33 0.31 -35.04
CA GLU A 46 -30.55 0.73 -35.74
C GLU A 46 -31.77 -0.11 -35.32
N SER A 47 -31.56 -1.23 -34.63
CA SER A 47 -32.62 -2.11 -34.13
C SER A 47 -33.25 -1.57 -32.86
N TYR A 48 -34.56 -1.30 -32.92
CA TYR A 48 -35.32 -0.87 -31.74
C TYR A 48 -35.25 -1.88 -30.59
N ASP A 49 -35.34 -3.18 -30.89
CA ASP A 49 -35.35 -4.23 -29.88
C ASP A 49 -34.01 -4.30 -29.13
N ASP A 50 -32.90 -4.12 -29.87
CA ASP A 50 -31.56 -4.10 -29.31
C ASP A 50 -31.32 -2.85 -28.45
N LEU A 51 -31.77 -1.68 -28.93
CA LEU A 51 -31.70 -0.44 -28.16
C LEU A 51 -32.55 -0.51 -26.89
N GLU A 52 -33.76 -1.06 -26.97
CA GLU A 52 -34.64 -1.24 -25.80
C GLU A 52 -33.98 -2.18 -24.78
N ARG A 53 -33.37 -3.27 -25.25
CA ARG A 53 -32.66 -4.23 -24.40
C ARG A 53 -31.42 -3.62 -23.76
N PHE A 54 -30.59 -2.93 -24.54
CA PHE A 54 -29.42 -2.21 -24.04
C PHE A 54 -29.81 -1.22 -22.95
N HIS A 55 -30.87 -0.44 -23.18
CA HIS A 55 -31.41 0.50 -22.20
C HIS A 55 -31.88 -0.20 -20.92
N LYS A 56 -32.66 -1.28 -21.02
CA LYS A 56 -33.14 -2.05 -19.84
C LYS A 56 -31.97 -2.54 -18.98
N LEU A 57 -30.97 -3.14 -19.61
CA LEU A 57 -29.77 -3.65 -18.92
C LEU A 57 -28.96 -2.51 -18.28
N THR A 58 -28.76 -1.40 -19.01
CA THR A 58 -28.09 -0.22 -18.46
C THR A 58 -28.80 0.30 -17.21
N MET A 59 -30.14 0.37 -17.26
CA MET A 59 -30.95 0.83 -16.13
C MET A 59 -30.91 -0.13 -14.93
N GLU A 60 -30.60 -1.42 -15.12
CA GLU A 60 -30.40 -2.37 -14.01
C GLU A 60 -29.16 -2.03 -13.20
N PHE A 61 -28.05 -1.67 -13.85
CA PHE A 61 -26.83 -1.21 -13.16
C PHE A 61 -27.04 0.10 -12.38
N LEU A 62 -27.95 0.96 -12.86
CA LEU A 62 -28.29 2.23 -12.21
C LEU A 62 -29.29 2.10 -11.05
N ARG A 63 -29.81 0.89 -10.77
CA ARG A 63 -30.75 0.67 -9.64
C ARG A 63 -30.13 0.89 -8.27
N ILE A 64 -28.80 0.87 -8.16
CA ILE A 64 -28.12 1.17 -6.89
C ILE A 64 -27.68 2.63 -6.91
N PRO A 65 -28.33 3.49 -6.10
CA PRO A 65 -28.04 4.92 -6.11
C PRO A 65 -26.58 5.21 -5.74
N SER A 66 -25.97 6.10 -6.52
CA SER A 66 -24.62 6.61 -6.30
C SER A 66 -23.51 5.55 -6.27
N ALA A 67 -23.75 4.30 -6.72
CA ALA A 67 -22.71 3.27 -6.79
C ALA A 67 -21.55 3.73 -7.68
N LEU A 68 -21.86 4.06 -8.93
CA LEU A 68 -20.89 4.57 -9.91
C LEU A 68 -20.27 5.90 -9.46
N GLU A 69 -21.07 6.77 -8.85
CA GLU A 69 -20.59 8.05 -8.32
C GLU A 69 -19.49 7.83 -7.26
N ARG A 70 -19.72 6.91 -6.30
CA ARG A 70 -18.71 6.59 -5.28
C ARG A 70 -17.42 6.04 -5.87
N VAL A 71 -17.50 5.26 -6.95
CA VAL A 71 -16.31 4.71 -7.61
C VAL A 71 -15.56 5.80 -8.37
N VAL A 72 -16.23 6.52 -9.28
CA VAL A 72 -15.61 7.53 -10.14
C VAL A 72 -15.06 8.70 -9.34
N TRP A 73 -15.87 9.31 -8.48
CA TRP A 73 -15.42 10.41 -7.64
C TRP A 73 -14.48 9.95 -6.54
N GLY A 74 -14.59 8.69 -6.09
CA GLY A 74 -13.62 8.08 -5.20
C GLY A 74 -12.21 8.06 -5.83
N MET A 75 -12.12 7.70 -7.11
CA MET A 75 -10.86 7.76 -7.85
C MET A 75 -10.35 9.19 -8.02
N GLN A 76 -11.23 10.14 -8.35
CA GLN A 76 -10.86 11.57 -8.42
C GLN A 76 -10.27 12.07 -7.09
N CYS A 77 -10.88 11.72 -5.96
CA CYS A 77 -10.35 12.07 -4.64
C CYS A 77 -8.94 11.51 -4.41
N ILE A 78 -8.66 10.30 -4.92
CA ILE A 78 -7.32 9.68 -4.81
C ILE A 78 -6.32 10.42 -5.70
N LEU A 79 -6.69 10.72 -6.95
CA LEU A 79 -5.83 11.47 -7.87
C LEU A 79 -5.47 12.86 -7.32
N ASP A 80 -6.40 13.55 -6.67
CA ASP A 80 -6.19 14.88 -6.08
C ASP A 80 -5.57 14.85 -4.66
N SER A 81 -5.34 13.67 -4.09
CA SER A 81 -4.90 13.54 -2.69
C SER A 81 -3.41 13.81 -2.47
N GLY A 82 -2.61 13.83 -3.53
CA GLY A 82 -1.14 13.84 -3.43
C GLY A 82 -0.54 12.50 -2.99
N LEU A 83 -1.34 11.43 -2.94
CA LEU A 83 -0.84 10.07 -2.64
C LEU A 83 -0.17 9.40 -3.83
N LEU A 84 -0.56 9.79 -5.04
CA LEU A 84 -0.04 9.23 -6.28
C LEU A 84 0.96 10.19 -6.94
N ASP A 85 1.89 9.64 -7.71
CA ASP A 85 2.83 10.41 -8.51
C ASP A 85 2.09 11.12 -9.67
N PRO A 86 2.05 12.47 -9.70
CA PRO A 86 1.35 13.21 -10.75
C PRO A 86 2.06 13.13 -12.11
N ASP A 87 3.35 12.79 -12.13
CA ASP A 87 4.16 12.73 -13.35
C ASP A 87 4.20 11.31 -13.94
N SER A 88 3.68 10.31 -13.22
CA SER A 88 3.59 8.92 -13.69
C SER A 88 2.37 8.73 -14.61
N ASN A 89 2.54 7.89 -15.64
CA ASN A 89 1.47 7.45 -16.53
C ASN A 89 0.69 6.23 -15.99
N VAL A 90 1.02 5.77 -14.79
CA VAL A 90 0.36 4.67 -14.08
C VAL A 90 0.04 5.08 -12.64
N LEU A 91 -0.76 4.27 -11.94
CA LEU A 91 -1.12 4.53 -10.55
C LEU A 91 0.00 4.12 -9.60
N ASP A 92 1.04 4.95 -9.50
CA ASP A 92 2.17 4.76 -8.60
C ASP A 92 2.11 5.68 -7.37
N VAL A 93 2.69 5.23 -6.27
CA VAL A 93 2.79 6.01 -5.02
C VAL A 93 3.76 7.19 -5.20
N HIS A 94 3.40 8.35 -4.67
CA HIS A 94 4.22 9.55 -4.76
C HIS A 94 5.65 9.32 -4.21
N PRO A 95 6.72 9.74 -4.91
CA PRO A 95 8.12 9.49 -4.50
C PRO A 95 8.45 9.99 -3.09
N GLU A 96 7.89 11.12 -2.67
CA GLU A 96 8.07 11.63 -1.31
C GLU A 96 7.49 10.71 -0.23
N ILE A 97 6.37 10.03 -0.51
CA ILE A 97 5.79 9.08 0.44
C ILE A 97 6.70 7.86 0.58
N MET A 98 7.23 7.36 -0.54
CA MET A 98 8.20 6.26 -0.55
C MET A 98 9.47 6.65 0.24
N ALA A 99 10.03 7.83 -0.01
CA ALA A 99 11.21 8.32 0.70
C ALA A 99 10.95 8.46 2.22
N ASN A 100 9.77 8.94 2.61
CA ASN A 100 9.38 9.06 4.01
C ASN A 100 9.20 7.70 4.68
N GLN A 101 8.71 6.68 3.97
CA GLN A 101 8.61 5.31 4.49
C GLN A 101 9.99 4.72 4.75
N THR A 102 10.91 4.84 3.78
CA THR A 102 12.31 4.39 3.95
C THR A 102 12.98 5.11 5.13
N ALA A 103 12.86 6.43 5.22
CA ALA A 103 13.43 7.19 6.34
C ALA A 103 12.83 6.78 7.70
N ALA A 104 11.54 6.42 7.73
CA ALA A 104 10.89 5.92 8.94
C ALA A 104 11.40 4.53 9.36
N GLU A 105 11.67 3.65 8.40
CA GLU A 105 12.28 2.33 8.63
C GLU A 105 13.71 2.46 9.17
N GLU A 106 14.56 3.24 8.51
CA GLU A 106 15.93 3.54 8.96
C GLU A 106 15.96 4.13 10.37
N ARG A 107 15.04 5.08 10.66
CA ARG A 107 14.87 5.63 12.00
C ARG A 107 14.49 4.56 13.01
N GLY A 108 13.64 3.61 12.64
CA GLY A 108 13.25 2.48 13.47
C GLY A 108 14.45 1.60 13.86
N GLU A 109 15.29 1.27 12.88
CA GLU A 109 16.52 0.48 13.08
C GLU A 109 17.52 1.21 13.98
N LEU A 110 17.76 2.50 13.73
CA LEU A 110 18.63 3.33 14.56
C LEU A 110 18.12 3.39 16.00
N LEU A 111 16.81 3.55 16.21
CA LEU A 111 16.22 3.56 17.54
C LEU A 111 16.34 2.20 18.24
N ALA A 112 16.25 1.08 17.50
CA ALA A 112 16.47 -0.25 18.06
C ALA A 112 17.94 -0.43 18.50
N ALA A 113 18.89 -0.06 17.64
CA ALA A 113 20.32 -0.11 17.96
C ALA A 113 20.68 0.77 19.16
N LEU A 114 20.12 1.99 19.23
CA LEU A 114 20.31 2.88 20.37
C LEU A 114 19.76 2.29 21.68
N LYS A 115 18.61 1.59 21.64
CA LYS A 115 18.07 0.89 22.81
C LYS A 115 18.98 -0.24 23.27
N ASP A 116 19.55 -1.00 22.34
CA ASP A 116 20.49 -2.08 22.66
C ASP A 116 21.76 -1.54 23.33
N ILE A 117 22.31 -0.44 22.79
CA ILE A 117 23.45 0.26 23.40
C ILE A 117 23.07 0.79 24.79
N HIS A 118 21.91 1.42 24.93
CA HIS A 118 21.44 1.92 26.22
C HIS A 118 21.28 0.79 27.26
N TYR A 119 20.77 -0.37 26.85
CA TYR A 119 20.68 -1.54 27.72
C TYR A 119 22.06 -2.06 28.12
N ALA A 120 22.99 -2.18 27.16
CA ALA A 120 24.36 -2.65 27.42
C ALA A 120 25.16 -1.73 28.37
N LEU A 121 24.99 -0.41 28.22
CA LEU A 121 25.65 0.58 29.09
C LEU A 121 25.06 0.63 30.51
N ASN A 122 23.75 0.38 30.66
CA ASN A 122 23.07 0.44 31.95
C ASN A 122 22.97 -0.91 32.67
N PHE A 123 23.24 -2.02 31.97
CA PHE A 123 23.14 -3.37 32.51
C PHE A 123 24.38 -4.18 32.15
N SER A 124 25.48 -3.98 32.89
CA SER A 124 26.66 -4.84 32.80
C SER A 124 26.45 -6.10 33.68
N PRO A 125 26.37 -7.32 33.09
CA PRO A 125 26.19 -8.55 33.86
C PRO A 125 27.43 -8.96 34.67
N SER A 126 28.59 -8.34 34.42
CA SER A 126 29.86 -8.72 35.05
C SER A 126 30.06 -8.16 36.46
N CYS A 127 29.17 -7.30 36.94
CA CYS A 127 29.16 -6.84 38.34
C CYS A 127 28.32 -7.75 39.26
N GLN A 128 28.43 -9.07 39.11
CA GLN A 128 27.79 -10.06 40.01
C GLN A 128 28.74 -10.61 41.08
N LYS A 129 29.94 -10.05 41.27
CA LYS A 129 30.76 -10.36 42.45
C LYS A 129 30.46 -9.37 43.57
N GLY A 130 29.28 -9.58 44.16
CA GLY A 130 28.91 -9.17 45.52
C GLY A 130 28.81 -7.67 45.78
N ALA A 131 27.59 -7.14 45.77
CA ALA A 131 27.19 -6.12 46.75
C ALA A 131 25.67 -5.90 46.68
N THR A 132 25.03 -6.06 47.83
CA THR A 132 23.78 -5.41 48.19
C THR A 132 23.97 -3.89 48.16
N HIS A 133 23.99 -3.26 46.99
CA HIS A 133 23.74 -1.82 46.88
C HIS A 133 23.51 -1.42 45.44
N ILE A 134 22.38 -0.75 45.21
CA ILE A 134 22.06 0.00 44.00
C ILE A 134 23.05 1.17 43.94
N GLN A 135 24.24 0.95 43.39
CA GLN A 135 25.22 2.00 43.19
C GLN A 135 25.88 1.79 41.84
N ARG A 136 25.69 2.78 40.94
CA ARG A 136 26.32 2.90 39.63
C ARG A 136 27.71 2.27 39.63
N CYS A 137 27.92 1.27 38.77
CA CYS A 137 29.21 0.61 38.61
C CYS A 137 30.24 1.66 38.12
N CYS A 138 31.14 2.08 39.01
CA CYS A 138 32.03 3.24 38.85
C CYS A 138 33.31 3.01 38.01
N CYS A 139 33.53 1.83 37.44
CA CYS A 139 34.77 1.54 36.72
C CYS A 139 34.64 1.90 35.23
N ALA A 140 35.21 3.06 34.85
CA ALA A 140 35.29 3.58 33.48
C ALA A 140 35.83 2.56 32.44
N LYS A 141 36.64 1.59 32.86
CA LYS A 141 37.12 0.50 31.99
C LYS A 141 36.00 -0.41 31.50
N CYS A 142 35.08 -0.80 32.38
CA CYS A 142 34.01 -1.74 32.01
C CYS A 142 32.96 -1.10 31.09
N ALA A 143 32.79 0.22 31.16
CA ALA A 143 31.89 0.96 30.26
C ALA A 143 32.49 1.13 28.86
N ASN A 144 33.81 1.32 28.74
CA ASN A 144 34.47 1.43 27.43
C ASN A 144 34.51 0.07 26.69
N GLU A 145 34.84 -1.02 27.37
CA GLU A 145 34.93 -2.35 26.73
C GLU A 145 33.57 -2.84 26.20
N THR A 146 32.47 -2.56 26.91
CA THR A 146 31.12 -2.91 26.43
C THR A 146 30.63 -1.98 25.32
N ALA A 147 30.95 -0.69 25.38
CA ALA A 147 30.64 0.25 24.30
C ALA A 147 31.39 -0.12 23.01
N GLU A 148 32.68 -0.42 23.09
CA GLU A 148 33.50 -0.83 21.94
C GLU A 148 33.00 -2.14 21.32
N ALA A 149 32.61 -3.12 22.14
CA ALA A 149 32.03 -4.37 21.65
C ALA A 149 30.66 -4.16 20.96
N ALA A 150 29.82 -3.27 21.49
CA ALA A 150 28.54 -2.93 20.88
C ALA A 150 28.72 -2.18 19.55
N ILE A 151 29.66 -1.22 19.48
CA ILE A 151 30.01 -0.48 18.26
C ILE A 151 30.58 -1.43 17.20
N ALA A 152 31.48 -2.35 17.57
CA ALA A 152 32.04 -3.34 16.66
C ALA A 152 30.98 -4.31 16.12
N LYS A 153 29.94 -4.62 16.90
CA LYS A 153 28.82 -5.46 16.46
C LYS A 153 27.91 -4.71 15.48
N ALA A 154 27.61 -3.44 15.74
CA ALA A 154 26.82 -2.58 14.85
C ALA A 154 27.55 -2.28 13.51
N GLN A 155 28.88 -2.17 13.53
CA GLN A 155 29.69 -2.01 12.31
C GLN A 155 29.70 -3.28 11.44
N LYS A 156 29.65 -4.47 12.06
CA LYS A 156 29.58 -5.74 11.34
C LYS A 156 28.22 -6.01 10.69
N SER A 157 27.12 -5.51 11.27
CA SER A 157 25.80 -5.62 10.64
C SER A 157 25.63 -4.70 9.42
N ASN A 158 26.38 -3.59 9.33
CA ASN A 158 26.41 -2.71 8.17
C ASN A 158 27.40 -3.15 7.07
N GLN A 159 28.07 -4.30 7.23
CA GLN A 159 29.00 -4.88 6.24
C GLN A 159 28.58 -6.32 5.90
N ALA A 160 27.47 -6.47 5.18
CA ALA A 160 27.15 -7.67 4.40
C ALA A 160 26.84 -7.26 2.95
N PRO A 161 27.20 -8.08 1.94
CA PRO A 161 27.79 -7.57 0.70
C PRO A 161 26.78 -7.17 -0.38
N GLU A 162 27.04 -6.02 -1.01
CA GLU A 162 26.71 -5.75 -2.43
C GLU A 162 27.43 -6.78 -3.31
N ALA A 163 26.85 -7.98 -3.45
CA ALA A 163 27.33 -8.97 -4.40
C ALA A 163 26.21 -9.92 -4.83
N ALA A 164 25.16 -9.37 -5.47
CA ALA A 164 24.24 -10.14 -6.33
C ALA A 164 23.31 -9.21 -7.13
N LYS A 165 23.85 -8.34 -7.99
CA LYS A 165 23.11 -7.77 -9.13
C LYS A 165 24.03 -7.67 -10.34
N ASP A 166 24.37 -8.84 -10.87
CA ASP A 166 24.69 -8.96 -12.29
C ASP A 166 24.41 -10.42 -12.70
N LYS A 167 23.67 -10.60 -13.81
CA LYS A 167 23.01 -11.82 -14.32
C LYS A 167 21.57 -12.04 -13.84
N SER A 168 20.60 -11.43 -14.51
CA SER A 168 19.90 -12.05 -15.64
C SER A 168 18.98 -11.06 -16.34
#